data_AF-A0A1G6B5X9-F1
#
_entry.id   AF-A0A1G6B5X9-F1
#
_cell.length_a   1.000
_cell.length_b   1.000
_cell.length_c   1.000
_cell.angle_alpha   90.00
_cell.angle_beta   90.00
_cell.angle_gamma   90.00
#
_symmetry.space_group_name_H-M   'P 1'
#
loop_
_entity.id
_entity.type
_entity.pdbx_description
1 polymer ?
#
loop_
_entity_poly.entity_id
_entity_poly.type
_entity_poly.pdbx_seq_one_letter_code
_entity_poly.pdbx_strand_id
1 'polypeptide(L)'
;MWTNSLLKQNGKLNMKKNYWYCVVASVVLGICVGGSSGGSAYNSTQNSASSSGSWISEIDPAIITAILGAAGIAIVIGIIIKIALFNPLEVGCQKFFIMNRVEPKAELGYLAFGLKNNWKNVVKTMFLTHLFLALWTLLFIIPGIIKGYSYRLVPYIMAENPDMDSNDAITLSRSMMNGQKMNAFIYDLSFLGWIILTLFTCGILGIFYVGPYKACSDAELYTAIKENYNPQNTVLQ
;
A
#
# COMPACT_ATOMS: atom_id res chain seq x y z
N MET A 1 -5.46 6.48 25.70
CA MET A 1 -4.27 5.92 25.00
C MET A 1 -4.57 4.49 24.59
N TRP A 2 -4.36 4.13 23.33
CA TRP A 2 -4.59 2.77 22.84
C TRP A 2 -3.40 1.86 23.21
N THR A 3 -3.65 0.56 23.32
CA THR A 3 -2.63 -0.43 23.71
C THR A 3 -2.40 -1.42 22.58
N ASN A 4 -1.14 -1.73 22.28
CA ASN A 4 -0.75 -2.67 21.21
C ASN A 4 -1.43 -4.05 21.34
N SER A 5 -1.60 -4.55 22.56
CA SER A 5 -2.27 -5.83 22.83
C SER A 5 -3.75 -5.80 22.45
N LEU A 6 -4.45 -4.71 22.77
CA LEU A 6 -5.87 -4.53 22.47
C LEU A 6 -6.12 -4.49 20.96
N LEU A 7 -5.32 -3.70 20.21
CA LEU A 7 -5.44 -3.59 18.76
C LEU A 7 -5.23 -4.95 18.06
N LYS A 8 -4.22 -5.70 18.52
CA LYS A 8 -3.93 -7.05 18.04
C LYS A 8 -5.04 -8.03 18.37
N GLN A 9 -5.60 -7.97 19.58
CA GLN A 9 -6.71 -8.83 19.96
C GLN A 9 -7.95 -8.55 19.10
N ASN A 10 -8.33 -7.28 18.94
CA ASN A 10 -9.44 -6.87 18.09
C ASN A 10 -9.20 -7.25 16.62
N GLY A 11 -7.99 -7.00 16.11
CA GLY A 11 -7.60 -7.41 14.76
C GLY A 11 -7.76 -8.90 14.53
N LYS A 12 -7.34 -9.74 15.50
CA LYS A 12 -7.54 -11.20 15.45
C LYS A 12 -9.02 -11.59 15.48
N LEU A 13 -9.84 -10.92 16.29
CA LEU A 13 -11.28 -11.16 16.36
C LEU A 13 -11.96 -10.81 15.03
N ASN A 14 -11.67 -9.65 14.45
CA ASN A 14 -12.24 -9.21 13.17
C ASN A 14 -11.80 -10.10 12.01
N MET A 15 -10.54 -10.54 12.02
CA MET A 15 -10.05 -11.51 11.05
C MET A 15 -10.84 -12.83 11.12
N LYS A 16 -11.12 -13.34 12.33
CA LYS A 16 -11.87 -14.60 12.50
C LYS A 16 -13.33 -14.52 12.06
N LYS A 17 -13.96 -13.34 12.12
CA LYS A 17 -15.34 -13.14 11.66
C LYS A 17 -15.50 -13.46 10.16
N ASN A 18 -14.53 -13.05 9.36
CA ASN A 18 -14.61 -13.11 7.90
C ASN A 18 -13.28 -13.56 7.26
N TYR A 19 -12.73 -14.66 7.77
CA TYR A 19 -11.34 -15.06 7.53
C TYR A 19 -10.97 -15.13 6.04
N TRP A 20 -11.75 -15.81 5.21
CA TRP A 20 -11.40 -16.00 3.80
C TRP A 20 -11.40 -14.68 3.01
N TYR A 21 -12.33 -13.78 3.30
CA TYR A 21 -12.39 -12.48 2.64
C TYR A 21 -11.28 -11.55 3.13
N CYS A 22 -10.88 -11.64 4.41
CA CYS A 22 -9.69 -10.95 4.92
C CYS A 22 -8.41 -11.45 4.23
N VAL A 23 -8.27 -12.76 4.03
CA VAL A 23 -7.13 -13.33 3.29
C VAL A 23 -7.08 -12.75 1.89
N VAL A 24 -8.17 -12.83 1.12
CA VAL A 24 -8.27 -12.27 -0.24
C VAL A 24 -7.95 -10.78 -0.26
N ALA A 25 -8.58 -9.98 0.60
CA ALA A 25 -8.33 -8.54 0.68
C ALA A 25 -6.87 -8.22 1.04
N SER A 26 -6.25 -9.01 1.92
CA SER A 26 -4.86 -8.82 2.31
C SER A 26 -3.86 -9.25 1.22
N VAL A 27 -4.21 -10.26 0.42
CA VAL A 27 -3.43 -10.66 -0.76
C VAL A 27 -3.47 -9.52 -1.77
N VAL A 28 -4.67 -9.01 -2.08
CA VAL A 28 -4.84 -7.89 -2.99
C VAL A 28 -4.06 -6.66 -2.49
N LEU A 29 -4.21 -6.32 -1.21
CA LEU A 29 -3.45 -5.23 -0.58
C LEU A 29 -1.93 -5.46 -0.66
N GLY A 30 -1.48 -6.68 -0.44
CA GLY A 30 -0.07 -7.07 -0.55
C GLY A 30 0.47 -6.91 -1.97
N ILE A 31 -0.34 -7.18 -3.00
CA ILE A 31 0.04 -6.92 -4.40
C ILE A 31 0.01 -5.40 -4.70
N CYS A 32 -0.91 -4.63 -4.11
CA CYS A 32 -0.94 -3.17 -4.29
C CYS A 32 0.28 -2.49 -3.66
N VAL A 33 0.58 -2.81 -2.40
CA VAL A 33 1.63 -2.14 -1.60
C VAL A 33 3.01 -2.75 -1.84
N GLY A 34 3.07 -4.06 -2.04
CA GLY A 34 4.31 -4.82 -2.30
C GLY A 34 4.58 -5.08 -3.78
N GLY A 35 3.74 -4.56 -4.68
CA GLY A 35 3.76 -4.77 -6.13
C GLY A 35 4.92 -4.14 -6.90
N SER A 36 6.13 -4.23 -6.38
CA SER A 36 7.39 -4.08 -7.12
C SER A 36 8.41 -5.18 -6.79
N SER A 37 8.10 -6.15 -5.92
CA SER A 37 8.70 -7.48 -6.01
C SER A 37 7.83 -8.42 -6.84
N GLY A 38 7.21 -7.87 -7.89
CA GLY A 38 7.17 -8.65 -9.12
C GLY A 38 8.60 -9.10 -9.32
N GLY A 39 8.85 -10.39 -9.17
CA GLY A 39 9.89 -10.98 -9.96
C GLY A 39 9.64 -10.43 -11.36
N SER A 40 10.46 -9.47 -11.76
CA SER A 40 11.29 -9.76 -12.90
C SER A 40 11.67 -11.22 -12.69
N ALA A 41 10.93 -12.13 -13.32
CA ALA A 41 11.61 -12.96 -14.25
C ALA A 41 12.50 -11.99 -15.05
N TYR A 42 13.67 -11.68 -14.48
CA TYR A 42 14.90 -12.01 -15.16
C TYR A 42 14.59 -13.42 -15.63
N ASN A 43 13.98 -13.52 -16.82
CA ASN A 43 14.45 -14.50 -17.76
C ASN A 43 15.95 -14.22 -17.69
N SER A 44 16.65 -15.04 -16.92
CA SER A 44 18.04 -15.26 -17.16
C SER A 44 18.02 -15.69 -18.62
N THR A 45 18.16 -14.71 -19.52
CA THR A 45 18.71 -14.92 -20.83
C THR A 45 20.06 -15.50 -20.49
N GLN A 46 20.05 -16.83 -20.35
CA GLN A 46 21.22 -17.63 -20.16
C GLN A 46 22.05 -17.24 -21.37
N ASN A 47 23.11 -16.48 -21.09
CA ASN A 47 23.97 -15.89 -22.09
C ASN A 47 24.75 -17.07 -22.69
N SER A 48 24.07 -17.83 -23.55
CA SER A 48 24.72 -18.66 -24.52
C SER A 48 25.25 -17.66 -25.53
N ALA A 49 26.49 -17.26 -25.33
CA ALA A 49 27.29 -16.58 -26.33
C ALA A 49 27.45 -17.54 -27.51
N SER A 50 26.38 -17.68 -28.29
CA SER A 50 26.29 -18.48 -29.50
C SER A 50 26.14 -17.51 -30.64
N SER A 51 27.21 -16.77 -30.93
CA SER A 51 27.54 -16.20 -32.24
C SER A 51 26.35 -15.74 -33.11
N SER A 52 25.43 -14.96 -32.56
CA SER A 52 24.27 -14.39 -33.29
C SER A 52 24.45 -12.88 -33.47
N GLY A 53 25.65 -12.48 -33.90
CA GLY A 53 26.01 -11.10 -34.20
C GLY A 53 25.78 -10.69 -35.67
N SER A 54 25.01 -11.45 -36.45
CA SER A 54 24.86 -11.23 -37.89
C SER A 54 23.50 -10.64 -38.31
N TRP A 55 22.41 -10.95 -37.62
CA TRP A 55 21.05 -10.52 -38.04
C TRP A 55 20.66 -9.12 -37.54
N ILE A 56 21.33 -8.61 -36.51
CA ILE A 56 21.00 -7.31 -35.87
C ILE A 56 21.74 -6.15 -36.57
N SER A 57 22.87 -6.44 -37.22
CA SER A 57 23.65 -5.47 -38.00
C SER A 57 23.09 -5.22 -39.40
N GLU A 58 22.20 -6.09 -39.88
CA GLU A 58 21.51 -5.93 -41.18
C GLU A 58 20.21 -5.11 -41.06
N ILE A 59 19.74 -4.85 -39.84
CA ILE A 59 18.55 -4.02 -39.59
C ILE A 59 18.99 -2.56 -39.58
N ASP A 60 18.28 -1.72 -40.33
CA ASP A 60 18.49 -0.27 -40.33
C ASP A 60 18.45 0.26 -38.87
N PRO A 61 19.49 0.97 -38.40
CA PRO A 61 19.52 1.53 -37.05
C PRO A 61 18.31 2.43 -36.74
N ALA A 62 17.65 3.02 -37.74
CA ALA A 62 16.40 3.76 -37.58
C ALA A 62 15.25 2.85 -37.10
N ILE A 63 15.16 1.61 -37.58
CA ILE A 63 14.14 0.62 -37.18
C ILE A 63 14.39 0.17 -35.73
N ILE A 64 15.64 -0.08 -35.36
CA ILE A 64 16.02 -0.45 -33.98
C ILE A 64 15.65 0.68 -33.00
N THR A 65 15.95 1.93 -33.38
CA THR A 65 15.63 3.11 -32.56
C THR A 65 14.12 3.31 -32.42
N ALA A 66 13.35 3.09 -33.48
CA ALA A 66 11.88 3.16 -33.45
C ALA A 66 11.26 2.07 -32.55
N ILE A 67 11.78 0.84 -32.60
CA ILE A 67 11.31 -0.28 -31.75
C ILE A 67 11.63 -0.02 -30.27
N LEU A 68 12.83 0.46 -29.95
CA LEU A 68 13.20 0.84 -28.58
C LEU A 68 12.35 2.00 -28.06
N GLY A 69 12.07 3.00 -28.90
CA GLY A 69 11.15 4.09 -28.57
C GLY A 69 9.74 3.59 -28.27
N ALA A 70 9.18 2.74 -29.14
CA ALA A 70 7.86 2.14 -28.95
C ALA A 70 7.78 1.25 -27.70
N ALA A 71 8.82 0.45 -27.43
CA ALA A 71 8.92 -0.37 -26.22
C ALA A 71 8.99 0.48 -24.95
N GLY A 72 9.76 1.57 -24.96
CA GLY A 72 9.82 2.53 -23.86
C GLY A 72 8.45 3.14 -23.56
N ILE A 73 7.72 3.55 -24.59
CA ILE A 73 6.36 4.08 -24.45
C ILE A 73 5.40 3.02 -23.87
N ALA A 74 5.46 1.77 -24.34
CA ALA A 74 4.64 0.68 -23.82
C ALA A 74 4.93 0.39 -22.33
N ILE A 75 6.19 0.45 -21.90
CA ILE A 75 6.57 0.30 -20.48
C ILE A 75 5.98 1.43 -19.64
N VAL A 76 6.08 2.68 -20.10
CA VAL A 76 5.53 3.85 -19.39
C VAL A 76 4.02 3.75 -19.27
N ILE A 77 3.32 3.36 -20.35
CA ILE A 77 1.87 3.10 -20.32
C ILE A 77 1.54 2.00 -19.32
N GLY A 78 2.31 0.90 -19.31
CA GLY A 78 2.14 -0.18 -18.34
C GLY A 78 2.26 0.30 -16.88
N ILE A 79 3.24 1.15 -16.58
CA ILE A 79 3.43 1.75 -15.25
C ILE A 79 2.24 2.65 -14.89
N ILE A 80 1.77 3.49 -15.83
CA ILE A 80 0.64 4.38 -15.59
C ILE A 80 -0.63 3.58 -15.30
N ILE A 81 -0.92 2.53 -16.08
CA ILE A 81 -2.08 1.65 -15.86
C ILE A 81 -1.98 0.97 -14.48
N LYS A 82 -0.78 0.52 -14.09
CA LYS A 82 -0.55 -0.05 -12.76
C LYS A 82 -0.88 0.96 -11.66
N ILE A 83 -0.32 2.16 -11.69
CA ILE A 83 -0.58 3.19 -10.66
C ILE A 83 -2.08 3.55 -10.62
N ALA A 84 -2.69 3.68 -11.79
CA ALA A 84 -4.10 4.03 -11.95
C ALA A 84 -5.08 2.98 -11.41
N LEU A 85 -4.69 1.70 -11.41
CA LEU A 85 -5.51 0.58 -10.95
C LEU A 85 -5.21 0.18 -9.50
N PHE A 86 -3.92 0.09 -9.13
CA PHE A 86 -3.50 -0.42 -7.83
C PHE A 86 -3.69 0.61 -6.71
N ASN A 87 -3.51 1.91 -6.96
CA ASN A 87 -3.71 2.94 -5.94
C ASN A 87 -5.15 2.99 -5.40
N PRO A 88 -6.21 2.99 -6.25
CA PRO A 88 -7.58 3.01 -5.76
C PRO A 88 -8.02 1.66 -5.20
N LEU A 89 -7.42 0.57 -5.67
CA LEU A 89 -7.64 -0.75 -5.12
C LEU A 89 -7.08 -0.86 -3.69
N GLU A 90 -5.93 -0.23 -3.40
CA GLU A 90 -5.41 -0.11 -2.04
C GLU A 90 -6.44 0.58 -1.11
N VAL A 91 -7.01 1.70 -1.55
CA VAL A 91 -8.05 2.42 -0.78
C VAL A 91 -9.29 1.56 -0.59
N GLY A 92 -9.70 0.78 -1.59
CA GLY A 92 -10.78 -0.20 -1.48
C GLY A 92 -10.49 -1.31 -0.47
N CYS A 93 -9.26 -1.84 -0.44
CA CYS A 93 -8.83 -2.79 0.59
C CYS A 93 -8.95 -2.18 2.00
N GLN A 94 -8.49 -0.93 2.18
CA GLN A 94 -8.63 -0.27 3.48
C GLN A 94 -10.10 -0.06 3.87
N LYS A 95 -10.96 0.29 2.91
CA LYS A 95 -12.41 0.39 3.12
C LYS A 95 -12.99 -0.94 3.61
N PHE A 96 -12.61 -2.04 2.97
CA PHE A 96 -13.04 -3.38 3.37
C PHE A 96 -12.64 -3.68 4.82
N PHE A 97 -11.39 -3.41 5.22
CA PHE A 97 -10.95 -3.69 6.60
C PHE A 97 -11.64 -2.80 7.64
N ILE A 98 -11.95 -1.55 7.31
CA ILE A 98 -12.78 -0.67 8.16
C ILE A 98 -14.19 -1.26 8.31
N MET A 99 -14.83 -1.66 7.20
CA MET A 99 -16.19 -2.21 7.24
C MET A 99 -16.25 -3.57 7.94
N ASN A 100 -15.23 -4.41 7.78
CA ASN A 100 -15.14 -5.71 8.47
C ASN A 100 -15.05 -5.59 10.00
N ARG A 101 -14.73 -4.41 10.54
CA ARG A 101 -14.83 -4.13 11.98
C ARG A 101 -16.28 -3.98 12.44
N VAL A 102 -17.07 -3.23 11.66
CA VAL A 102 -18.43 -2.79 11.99
C VAL A 102 -19.46 -3.84 11.60
N GLU A 103 -19.34 -4.37 10.39
CA GLU A 103 -20.26 -5.35 9.83
C GLU A 103 -19.89 -6.77 10.28
N PRO A 104 -20.89 -7.64 10.53
CA PRO A 104 -20.63 -9.03 10.88
C PRO A 104 -19.99 -9.83 9.73
N LYS A 105 -20.29 -9.47 8.47
CA LYS A 105 -19.70 -10.03 7.24
C LYS A 105 -19.59 -8.97 6.17
N ALA A 106 -18.45 -8.27 6.12
CA ALA A 106 -18.18 -7.31 5.05
C ALA A 106 -18.08 -8.00 3.69
N GLU A 107 -18.64 -7.37 2.66
CA GLU A 107 -18.60 -7.88 1.29
C GLU A 107 -17.29 -7.52 0.58
N LEU A 108 -16.80 -8.40 -0.29
CA LEU A 108 -15.65 -8.11 -1.15
C LEU A 108 -15.90 -6.98 -2.15
N GLY A 109 -17.16 -6.56 -2.34
CA GLY A 109 -17.52 -5.40 -3.18
C GLY A 109 -16.85 -4.09 -2.74
N TYR A 110 -16.51 -3.96 -1.45
CA TYR A 110 -15.78 -2.81 -0.93
C TYR A 110 -14.36 -2.67 -1.50
N LEU A 111 -13.74 -3.75 -2.01
CA LEU A 111 -12.45 -3.68 -2.69
C LEU A 111 -12.51 -2.80 -3.95
N ALA A 112 -13.64 -2.79 -4.64
CA ALA A 112 -13.85 -1.95 -5.81
C ALA A 112 -14.28 -0.51 -5.46
N PHE A 113 -14.40 -0.16 -4.18
CA PHE A 113 -14.89 1.15 -3.74
C PHE A 113 -14.05 2.31 -4.31
N GLY A 114 -12.73 2.23 -4.20
CA GLY A 114 -11.85 3.29 -4.71
C GLY A 114 -11.88 3.43 -6.25
N LEU A 115 -12.29 2.39 -6.97
CA LEU A 115 -12.49 2.46 -8.43
C LEU A 115 -13.83 3.10 -8.79
N LYS A 116 -14.87 2.92 -7.97
CA LYS A 116 -16.21 3.42 -8.25
C LYS A 116 -16.41 4.85 -7.75
N ASN A 117 -15.83 5.21 -6.60
CA ASN A 117 -16.09 6.47 -5.93
C ASN A 117 -14.91 7.44 -6.09
N ASN A 118 -15.10 8.50 -6.88
CA ASN A 118 -14.11 9.54 -7.14
C ASN A 118 -12.71 9.02 -7.44
N TRP A 119 -12.64 8.03 -8.34
CA TRP A 119 -11.40 7.39 -8.77
C TRP A 119 -10.29 8.39 -9.09
N LYS A 120 -10.59 9.49 -9.82
CA LYS A 120 -9.61 10.53 -10.16
C LYS A 120 -8.98 11.17 -8.92
N ASN A 121 -9.79 11.50 -7.91
CA ASN A 121 -9.31 12.13 -6.69
C ASN A 121 -8.51 11.12 -5.85
N VAL A 122 -8.99 9.88 -5.74
CA VAL A 122 -8.29 8.79 -5.05
C VAL A 122 -6.92 8.52 -5.68
N VAL A 123 -6.85 8.37 -7.01
CA VAL A 123 -5.59 8.17 -7.73
C VAL A 123 -4.64 9.34 -7.49
N LYS A 124 -5.14 10.58 -7.62
CA LYS A 124 -4.34 11.80 -7.42
C LYS A 124 -3.78 11.87 -6.00
N THR A 125 -4.60 11.66 -4.97
CA THR A 125 -4.16 11.74 -3.56
C THR A 125 -3.12 10.67 -3.24
N MET A 126 -3.35 9.43 -3.67
CA MET A 126 -2.38 8.34 -3.46
C MET A 126 -1.08 8.61 -4.22
N PHE A 127 -1.16 9.05 -5.48
CA PHE A 127 0.01 9.41 -6.27
C PHE A 127 0.83 10.52 -5.60
N LEU A 128 0.19 11.62 -5.17
CA LEU A 128 0.87 12.70 -4.46
C LEU A 128 1.50 12.23 -3.15
N THR A 129 0.84 11.34 -2.43
CA THR A 129 1.36 10.77 -1.19
C THR A 129 2.63 9.95 -1.43
N HIS A 130 2.61 9.06 -2.42
CA HIS A 130 3.79 8.27 -2.81
C HIS A 130 4.90 9.15 -3.38
N LEU A 131 4.56 10.16 -4.19
CA LEU A 131 5.54 11.13 -4.72
C LEU A 131 6.24 11.87 -3.58
N PHE A 132 5.49 12.42 -2.61
CA PHE A 132 6.09 13.09 -1.47
C PHE A 132 6.93 12.14 -0.63
N LEU A 133 6.46 10.91 -0.39
CA LEU A 133 7.22 9.90 0.34
C LEU A 133 8.54 9.57 -0.38
N ALA A 134 8.50 9.39 -1.70
CA ALA A 134 9.67 9.15 -2.54
C ALA A 134 10.66 10.32 -2.47
N LEU A 135 10.19 11.58 -2.53
CA LEU A 135 11.02 12.77 -2.37
C LEU A 135 11.68 12.83 -0.98
N TRP A 136 10.96 12.49 0.08
CA TRP A 136 11.51 12.45 1.43
C TRP A 136 12.56 11.35 1.58
N THR A 137 12.31 10.16 1.05
CA THR A 137 13.27 9.05 1.08
C THR A 137 14.50 9.32 0.20
N LEU A 138 14.32 10.02 -0.94
CA LEU A 138 15.40 10.41 -1.84
C LEU A 138 16.32 11.43 -1.19
N LEU A 139 15.75 12.38 -0.44
CA LEU A 139 16.54 13.37 0.29
C LEU A 139 17.34 12.70 1.41
N PHE A 140 16.68 11.92 2.26
CA PHE A 140 17.33 11.09 3.29
C PHE A 140 16.43 9.93 3.74
N ILE A 141 17.04 8.79 4.07
CA ILE A 141 16.33 7.60 4.54
C ILE A 141 15.54 7.85 5.83
N ILE A 142 16.15 8.51 6.83
CA ILE A 142 15.55 8.73 8.16
C ILE A 142 14.25 9.57 8.09
N PRO A 143 14.23 10.78 7.49
CA PRO A 143 12.99 11.53 7.35
C PRO A 143 11.99 10.81 6.43
N GLY A 144 12.46 10.02 5.45
CA GLY A 144 11.60 9.13 4.66
C GLY A 144 10.76 8.20 5.53
N ILE A 145 11.38 7.53 6.52
CA ILE A 145 10.67 6.64 7.46
C ILE A 145 9.66 7.43 8.30
N ILE A 146 10.06 8.56 8.89
CA ILE A 146 9.18 9.38 9.74
C ILE A 146 7.97 9.88 8.94
N LYS A 147 8.19 10.30 7.70
CA LYS A 147 7.13 10.76 6.79
C LYS A 147 6.25 9.62 6.30
N GLY A 148 6.79 8.42 6.16
CA GLY A 148 6.02 7.19 5.95
C GLY A 148 4.96 6.99 7.03
N TYR A 149 5.33 7.11 8.31
CA TYR A 149 4.35 7.05 9.40
C TYR A 149 3.35 8.21 9.33
N SER A 150 3.78 9.43 9.03
CA SER A 150 2.86 10.58 8.87
C SER A 150 1.80 10.39 7.78
N TYR A 151 2.10 9.61 6.74
CA TYR A 151 1.22 9.42 5.59
C TYR A 151 0.47 8.08 5.59
N ARG A 152 0.73 7.21 6.57
CA ARG A 152 0.10 5.87 6.69
C ARG A 152 -1.43 5.90 6.67
N LEU A 153 -2.04 6.97 7.18
CA LEU A 153 -3.50 7.04 7.34
C LEU A 153 -4.22 7.57 6.10
N VAL A 154 -3.50 8.12 5.11
CA VAL A 154 -4.09 8.65 3.88
C VAL A 154 -5.02 7.67 3.17
N PRO A 155 -4.65 6.40 2.89
CA PRO A 155 -5.55 5.49 2.19
C PRO A 155 -6.83 5.18 3.00
N TYR A 156 -6.76 5.18 4.33
CA TYR A 156 -7.94 5.03 5.19
C TYR A 156 -8.84 6.27 5.18
N ILE A 157 -8.25 7.47 5.20
CA ILE A 157 -9.01 8.73 5.09
C ILE A 157 -9.74 8.80 3.75
N MET A 158 -9.07 8.46 2.65
CA MET A 158 -9.69 8.42 1.31
C MET A 158 -10.75 7.33 1.19
N ALA A 159 -10.62 6.23 1.92
CA ALA A 159 -11.63 5.18 1.98
C ALA A 159 -12.92 5.67 2.66
N GLU A 160 -12.82 6.54 3.66
CA GLU A 160 -13.99 7.12 4.33
C GLU A 160 -14.53 8.36 3.63
N ASN A 161 -13.65 9.24 3.14
CA ASN A 161 -13.98 10.53 2.53
C ASN A 161 -13.35 10.67 1.14
N PRO A 162 -13.85 9.95 0.13
CA PRO A 162 -13.29 9.97 -1.23
C PRO A 162 -13.42 11.32 -1.95
N ASP A 163 -14.31 12.21 -1.50
CA ASP A 163 -14.51 13.58 -2.01
C ASP A 163 -13.53 14.62 -1.42
N MET A 164 -12.79 14.29 -0.36
CA MET A 164 -11.88 15.21 0.31
C MET A 164 -10.72 15.64 -0.61
N ASP A 165 -10.32 16.92 -0.58
CA ASP A 165 -9.17 17.36 -1.38
C ASP A 165 -7.89 16.60 -1.00
N SER A 166 -7.04 16.36 -1.99
CA SER A 166 -5.80 15.61 -1.80
C SER A 166 -4.89 16.20 -0.72
N ASN A 167 -4.76 17.53 -0.66
CA ASN A 167 -3.90 18.18 0.33
C ASN A 167 -4.50 18.09 1.72
N ASP A 168 -5.82 18.22 1.83
CA ASP A 168 -6.55 18.10 3.10
C ASP A 168 -6.41 16.69 3.67
N ALA A 169 -6.55 15.66 2.84
CA ALA A 169 -6.36 14.26 3.26
C ALA A 169 -4.94 13.98 3.78
N ILE A 170 -3.92 14.50 3.08
CA ILE A 170 -2.51 14.36 3.48
C ILE A 170 -2.23 15.14 4.78
N THR A 171 -2.79 16.34 4.91
CA THR A 171 -2.64 17.20 6.08
C THR A 171 -3.33 16.59 7.29
N LEU A 172 -4.54 16.06 7.11
CA LEU A 172 -5.29 15.34 8.13
C LEU A 172 -4.56 14.07 8.60
N SER A 173 -3.98 13.29 7.69
CA SER A 173 -3.14 12.15 8.09
C SER A 173 -1.96 12.60 8.95
N ARG A 174 -1.32 13.71 8.59
CA ARG A 174 -0.17 14.25 9.32
C ARG A 174 -0.56 14.74 10.71
N SER A 175 -1.70 15.42 10.84
CA SER A 175 -2.19 15.93 12.13
C SER A 175 -2.61 14.80 13.04
N MET A 176 -3.37 13.81 12.54
CA MET A 176 -3.76 12.62 13.30
C MET A 176 -2.56 11.81 13.79
N MET A 177 -1.48 11.77 13.01
CA MET A 177 -0.25 11.08 13.38
C MET A 177 0.68 11.90 14.29
N ASN A 178 0.38 13.17 14.58
CA ASN A 178 1.23 13.98 15.44
C ASN A 178 1.21 13.41 16.88
N GLY A 179 2.39 13.22 17.48
CA GLY A 179 2.52 12.53 18.78
C GLY A 179 2.28 11.01 18.76
N GLN A 180 1.78 10.41 17.66
CA GLN A 180 1.49 8.97 17.57
C GLN A 180 2.53 8.18 16.74
N LYS A 181 3.45 8.85 16.04
CA LYS A 181 4.44 8.20 15.15
C LYS A 181 5.30 7.16 15.87
N MET A 182 5.80 7.50 17.07
CA MET A 182 6.63 6.58 17.86
C MET A 182 5.82 5.38 18.34
N ASN A 183 4.58 5.59 18.78
CA ASN A 183 3.70 4.50 19.19
C ASN A 183 3.40 3.56 18.01
N ALA A 184 3.17 4.12 16.81
CA ALA A 184 2.97 3.34 15.59
C ALA A 184 4.23 2.56 15.17
N PHE A 185 5.43 3.12 15.38
CA PHE A 185 6.70 2.43 15.16
C PHE A 185 6.89 1.26 16.12
N ILE A 186 6.61 1.45 17.42
CA ILE A 186 6.65 0.38 18.43
C ILE A 186 5.60 -0.70 18.11
N TYR A 187 4.42 -0.30 17.63
CA TYR A 187 3.40 -1.21 17.13
C TYR A 187 3.95 -2.06 15.98
N ASP A 188 4.58 -1.48 14.96
CA ASP A 188 5.14 -2.26 13.84
C ASP A 188 6.30 -3.17 14.28
N LEU A 189 7.18 -2.70 15.17
CA LEU A 189 8.22 -3.52 15.80
C LEU A 189 7.66 -4.77 16.47
N SER A 190 6.47 -4.65 17.08
CA SER A 190 5.81 -5.79 17.71
C SER A 190 5.27 -6.83 16.72
N PHE A 191 5.25 -6.52 15.42
CA PHE A 191 4.96 -7.47 14.34
C PHE A 191 6.22 -8.04 13.69
N LEU A 192 7.41 -7.50 13.99
CA LEU A 192 8.67 -7.94 13.38
C LEU A 192 8.95 -9.44 13.62
N GLY A 193 8.59 -9.97 14.79
CA GLY A 193 8.69 -11.41 15.07
C GLY A 193 7.83 -12.26 14.12
N TRP A 194 6.63 -11.80 13.76
CA TRP A 194 5.75 -12.49 12.80
C TRP A 194 6.30 -12.43 11.37
N ILE A 195 6.98 -11.34 11.01
CA ILE A 195 7.65 -11.18 9.71
C ILE A 195 8.82 -12.15 9.61
N ILE A 196 9.63 -12.28 10.67
CA ILE A 196 10.74 -13.24 10.72
C ILE A 196 10.21 -14.69 10.61
N LEU A 197 9.13 -15.04 11.31
CA LEU A 197 8.48 -16.35 11.17
C LEU A 197 7.95 -16.60 9.74
N THR A 198 7.46 -15.54 9.08
CA THR A 198 7.00 -15.62 7.69
C THR A 198 8.14 -16.01 6.75
N LEU A 199 9.37 -15.52 7.01
CA LEU A 199 10.56 -15.90 6.23
C LEU A 199 10.87 -17.40 6.35
N PHE A 200 10.80 -17.96 7.57
CA PHE A 200 11.04 -19.39 7.82
C PHE A 200 9.97 -20.32 7.24
N THR A 201 8.79 -19.79 6.90
CA THR A 201 7.68 -20.55 6.34
C THR A 201 7.51 -20.32 4.82
N CYS A 202 8.57 -19.83 4.16
CA CYS A 202 8.58 -19.51 2.73
C CYS A 202 7.42 -18.58 2.30
N GLY A 203 6.98 -17.68 3.18
CA GLY A 203 5.89 -16.74 2.90
C GLY A 203 4.48 -17.29 3.09
N ILE A 204 4.28 -18.59 3.34
CA ILE A 204 2.95 -19.19 3.50
C ILE A 204 2.22 -18.62 4.73
N LEU A 205 2.94 -18.40 5.83
CA LEU A 205 2.37 -17.78 7.03
C LEU A 205 2.00 -16.31 6.77
N GLY A 206 2.77 -15.66 5.88
CA GLY A 206 2.54 -14.30 5.44
C GLY A 206 1.18 -14.14 4.77
N ILE A 207 0.87 -15.02 3.82
CA ILE A 207 -0.34 -14.91 3.02
C ILE A 207 -1.61 -15.33 3.78
N PHE A 208 -1.54 -16.43 4.55
CA PHE A 208 -2.72 -16.98 5.21
C PHE A 208 -2.99 -16.41 6.60
N TYR A 209 -2.00 -15.86 7.29
CA TYR A 209 -2.19 -15.41 8.67
C TYR A 209 -1.69 -13.98 8.90
N VAL A 210 -0.40 -13.70 8.66
CA VAL A 210 0.19 -12.42 9.07
C VAL A 210 -0.37 -11.24 8.28
N GLY A 211 -0.58 -11.38 6.97
CA GLY A 211 -1.19 -10.39 6.10
C GLY A 211 -2.58 -9.96 6.56
N PRO A 212 -3.58 -10.86 6.63
CA PRO A 212 -4.93 -10.50 7.04
C PRO A 212 -4.98 -10.05 8.51
N TYR A 213 -4.19 -10.67 9.38
CA TYR A 213 -4.09 -10.28 10.79
C TYR A 213 -3.55 -8.86 10.97
N LYS A 214 -2.45 -8.52 10.26
CA LYS A 214 -1.85 -7.18 10.31
C LYS A 214 -2.79 -6.14 9.71
N ALA A 215 -3.42 -6.43 8.57
CA ALA A 215 -4.34 -5.51 7.93
C ALA A 215 -5.58 -5.21 8.81
N CYS A 216 -6.16 -6.22 9.45
CA CYS A 216 -7.23 -6.00 10.43
C CYS A 216 -6.76 -5.19 11.66
N SER A 217 -5.54 -5.45 12.15
CA SER A 217 -4.96 -4.70 13.27
C SER A 217 -4.62 -3.25 12.90
N ASP A 218 -4.21 -3.00 11.64
CA ASP A 218 -3.94 -1.66 11.12
C ASP A 218 -5.22 -0.83 10.98
N ALA A 219 -6.35 -1.45 10.63
CA ALA A 219 -7.65 -0.78 10.63
C ALA A 219 -8.14 -0.42 12.05
N GLU A 220 -7.84 -1.26 13.05
CA GLU A 220 -8.07 -0.95 14.46
C GLU A 220 -7.18 0.22 14.91
N LEU A 221 -5.90 0.21 14.53
CA LEU A 221 -4.97 1.30 14.82
C LEU A 221 -5.46 2.62 14.23
N TYR A 222 -5.90 2.62 12.96
CA TYR A 222 -6.48 3.77 12.31
C TYR A 222 -7.66 4.34 13.12
N THR A 223 -8.58 3.47 13.51
CA THR A 223 -9.79 3.85 14.28
C THR A 223 -9.41 4.43 15.63
N ALA A 224 -8.49 3.77 16.35
CA ALA A 224 -8.01 4.25 17.64
C ALA A 224 -7.33 5.62 17.53
N ILE A 225 -6.52 5.86 16.51
CA ILE A 225 -5.89 7.17 16.29
C ILE A 225 -6.95 8.22 15.98
N LYS A 226 -7.91 7.91 15.10
CA LYS A 226 -9.01 8.79 14.73
C LYS A 226 -9.87 9.18 15.95
N GLU A 227 -10.20 8.24 16.82
CA GLU A 227 -10.98 8.49 18.04
C GLU A 227 -10.23 9.34 19.07
N ASN A 228 -8.90 9.19 19.16
CA ASN A 228 -8.07 10.00 20.05
C ASN A 228 -7.68 11.36 19.42
N TYR A 229 -8.02 11.60 18.15
CA TYR A 229 -7.71 12.85 17.46
C TYR A 229 -8.72 13.93 17.82
N ASN A 230 -8.28 14.95 18.57
CA ASN A 230 -9.06 16.15 18.83
C ASN A 230 -8.57 17.28 17.89
N PRO A 231 -9.42 17.78 16.95
CA PRO A 231 -9.01 18.78 15.98
C PRO A 231 -8.52 20.10 16.63
N GLN A 232 -8.97 20.41 17.84
CA GLN A 232 -8.67 21.66 18.55
C GLN A 232 -7.19 21.81 19.01
N ASN A 233 -6.42 20.72 19.10
CA ASN A 233 -5.01 20.78 19.53
C ASN A 233 -4.00 20.98 18.37
N THR A 234 -4.45 21.02 17.11
CA THR A 234 -3.56 21.05 15.94
C THR A 234 -3.16 22.47 15.51
N VAL A 235 -3.88 23.50 15.98
CA VAL A 235 -3.68 24.90 15.57
C VAL A 235 -2.59 25.64 16.36
N LEU A 236 -1.95 24.99 17.35
CA LEU A 236 -1.06 25.65 18.32
C LEU A 236 0.36 25.06 18.38
N GLN A 237 0.81 24.33 17.35
CA GLN A 237 2.21 23.86 17.24
C GLN A 237 2.75 24.10 15.83
#